data_AF-A0A8H4X9X6-F1
#
_entry.id   AF-A0A8H4X9X6-F1
#
_cell.length_a   1.000
_cell.length_b   1.000
_cell.length_c   1.000
_cell.angle_alpha   90.00
_cell.angle_beta   90.00
_cell.angle_gamma   90.00
#
_symmetry.space_group_name_H-M   'P 1'
#
loop_
_entity.id
_entity.type
_entity.pdbx_description
1 polymer ?
#
loop_
_entity_poly.entity_id
_entity_poly.type
_entity_poly.pdbx_seq_one_letter_code
_entity_poly.pdbx_strand_id
1 'polypeptide(L)'
;MPPMADGGSQRGLYGRSESPYNQKYMCTAYASGSSYGCGVSTTAGFAAFGFAGESVTSGRSPASNNALVAYTPSRSVIPPRGLWPLYPTCDQVVPHTRTMEDLFHVLNVIVADDDDAGNADFWRSQPYVSLPRASNIRPTDYLALADPNALRNKRIAVPRCFIGIAGAKPENACSSGVRALWDRARKDLEGLGAIVIETDFPLFGNYTKQDFPGQGMNVPNMPQQWAARERCDMIALSWDNFLRENGDKNIPNFTSVELDKIHPHIAPMDDPSQHTESQNQVRYEDMAAVVKSRGNSGLVDLPGCKDALQALEDMRKRDLEDWMTENKYDVVVFPTNGDIALADSDENYDSMVDALRDGVKYANGGRSLKHLGVPCITVPMGNLAEEKMPVGLSFCGRAYEDSTLLSYAYAYEVASKRRESPPLAPVLPSDKIASLTSNPPTPDMAAPKLKIASITVVNDDSDDSDIRVVNVAGTCHLASSSEASVNLEVFANGEPSPSVTWEGNNWVWKGRLSRSKIIDRYPALAKVPRDQFMVVFVAKGDNGRSAGSFTLID
;
A
#
# COMPACT_ATOMS: atom_id res chain seq x y z
N MET A 1 -9.01 -1.93 2.19
CA MET A 1 -8.43 -0.93 3.10
C MET A 1 -9.46 -0.65 4.19
N PRO A 2 -9.04 -0.32 5.43
CA PRO A 2 -9.98 0.08 6.48
C PRO A 2 -10.65 1.40 6.07
N PRO A 3 -11.76 1.78 6.71
CA PRO A 3 -12.44 3.03 6.39
C PRO A 3 -11.47 4.22 6.46
N MET A 4 -11.49 5.03 5.40
CA MET A 4 -10.75 6.30 5.28
C MET A 4 -9.23 6.19 5.42
N ALA A 5 -8.66 4.98 5.33
CA ALA A 5 -7.27 4.69 5.68
C ALA A 5 -6.88 5.01 7.15
N ASP A 6 -7.87 5.31 8.00
CA ASP A 6 -7.68 5.60 9.43
C ASP A 6 -7.60 4.29 10.22
N GLY A 7 -6.44 3.64 10.09
CA GLY A 7 -6.15 2.37 10.75
C GLY A 7 -5.19 1.48 9.97
N GLY A 8 -5.23 0.20 10.29
CA GLY A 8 -4.49 -0.86 9.63
C GLY A 8 -5.40 -1.96 9.17
N SER A 9 -5.78 -2.88 10.07
CA SER A 9 -6.48 -4.12 9.72
C SER A 9 -7.97 -4.14 10.04
N GLN A 10 -8.54 -3.03 10.49
CA GLN A 10 -9.98 -2.90 10.75
C GLN A 10 -10.81 -3.25 9.51
N ARG A 11 -12.00 -3.82 9.73
CA ARG A 11 -12.93 -4.15 8.65
C ARG A 11 -13.63 -2.88 8.18
N GLY A 12 -13.72 -2.71 6.87
CA GLY A 12 -14.52 -1.64 6.26
C GLY A 12 -15.74 -2.18 5.52
N LEU A 13 -16.26 -1.35 4.61
CA LEU A 13 -17.37 -1.70 3.72
C LEU A 13 -17.17 -3.05 3.01
N TYR A 14 -15.92 -3.37 2.65
CA TYR A 14 -15.54 -4.59 1.93
C TYR A 14 -14.87 -5.66 2.81
N GLY A 15 -15.01 -5.57 4.14
CA GLY A 15 -14.29 -6.44 5.08
C GLY A 15 -12.81 -6.07 5.23
N ARG A 16 -11.93 -7.08 5.37
CA ARG A 16 -10.46 -6.94 5.41
C ARG A 16 -9.80 -8.05 4.57
N SER A 17 -8.54 -7.85 4.15
CA SER A 17 -7.78 -8.90 3.45
C SER A 17 -7.02 -9.79 4.42
N GLU A 18 -6.94 -11.08 4.10
CA GLU A 18 -6.20 -12.06 4.89
C GLU A 18 -4.83 -12.36 4.26
N SER A 19 -3.87 -12.80 5.09
CA SER A 19 -2.51 -13.10 4.64
C SER A 19 -2.47 -14.31 3.69
N PRO A 20 -1.85 -14.19 2.49
CA PRO A 20 -1.63 -15.33 1.61
C PRO A 20 -0.39 -16.16 2.03
N TYR A 21 0.33 -15.74 3.08
CA TYR A 21 1.44 -16.50 3.66
C TYR A 21 0.99 -17.41 4.80
N ASN A 22 0.26 -16.85 5.76
CA ASN A 22 -0.26 -17.59 6.91
C ASN A 22 -1.44 -16.83 7.54
N GLN A 23 -2.64 -17.41 7.45
CA GLN A 23 -3.88 -16.77 7.94
C GLN A 23 -3.99 -16.68 9.48
N LYS A 24 -3.07 -17.28 10.24
CA LYS A 24 -2.96 -17.05 11.69
C LYS A 24 -2.48 -15.62 12.02
N TYR A 25 -1.82 -14.96 11.07
CA TYR A 25 -1.17 -13.66 11.27
C TYR A 25 -1.75 -12.61 10.32
N MET A 26 -1.67 -11.35 10.73
CA MET A 26 -2.11 -10.24 9.91
C MET A 26 -1.19 -9.98 8.73
N CYS A 27 -1.79 -9.60 7.60
CA CYS A 27 -1.07 -9.20 6.39
C CYS A 27 -0.50 -7.76 6.47
N THR A 28 -0.61 -7.09 7.62
CA THR A 28 -0.13 -5.72 7.88
C THR A 28 -0.13 -5.44 9.39
N ALA A 29 0.32 -4.27 9.82
CA ALA A 29 0.19 -3.80 11.20
C ALA A 29 -1.24 -3.32 11.51
N TYR A 30 -1.70 -3.57 12.73
CA TYR A 30 -3.09 -3.30 13.13
C TYR A 30 -3.47 -1.82 13.13
N ALA A 31 -2.61 -0.94 13.67
CA ALA A 31 -2.93 0.47 13.88
C ALA A 31 -2.57 1.37 12.68
N SER A 32 -1.54 1.04 11.89
CA SER A 32 -1.30 1.73 10.60
C SER A 32 -0.74 0.77 9.55
N GLY A 33 -1.62 0.43 8.62
CA GLY A 33 -1.43 -0.66 7.69
C GLY A 33 -2.46 -0.69 6.55
N SER A 34 -3.09 0.45 6.26
CA SER A 34 -4.35 0.51 5.51
C SER A 34 -4.30 -0.06 4.08
N SER A 35 -3.12 -0.11 3.45
CA SER A 35 -2.94 -0.66 2.10
C SER A 35 -2.81 -2.19 2.06
N TYR A 36 -3.39 -2.92 3.02
CA TYR A 36 -3.36 -4.39 3.06
C TYR A 36 -3.86 -5.04 1.77
N GLY A 37 -4.88 -4.48 1.12
CA GLY A 37 -5.45 -5.05 -0.10
C GLY A 37 -4.47 -4.98 -1.27
N CYS A 38 -3.71 -3.88 -1.36
CA CYS A 38 -2.63 -3.71 -2.33
C CYS A 38 -1.47 -4.68 -2.06
N GLY A 39 -1.07 -4.83 -0.80
CA GLY A 39 -0.02 -5.77 -0.40
C GLY A 39 -0.38 -7.23 -0.76
N VAL A 40 -1.57 -7.68 -0.36
CA VAL A 40 -2.06 -9.04 -0.61
C VAL A 40 -2.23 -9.29 -2.11
N SER A 41 -2.86 -8.39 -2.86
CA SER A 41 -3.10 -8.59 -4.29
C SER A 41 -1.81 -8.60 -5.12
N THR A 42 -0.85 -7.74 -4.78
CA THR A 42 0.43 -7.66 -5.50
C THR A 42 1.29 -8.89 -5.25
N THR A 43 1.36 -9.37 -4.00
CA THR A 43 2.18 -10.54 -3.66
C THR A 43 1.59 -11.84 -4.19
N ALA A 44 0.26 -11.95 -4.22
CA ALA A 44 -0.49 -13.09 -4.76
C ALA A 44 -0.53 -13.12 -6.30
N GLY A 45 0.04 -12.13 -6.99
CA GLY A 45 0.12 -12.10 -8.45
C GLY A 45 -1.18 -11.68 -9.15
N PHE A 46 -2.13 -11.05 -8.44
CA PHE A 46 -3.39 -10.58 -9.05
C PHE A 46 -3.19 -9.38 -9.98
N ALA A 47 -2.06 -8.67 -9.84
CA ALA A 47 -1.62 -7.60 -10.72
C ALA A 47 -0.09 -7.60 -10.86
N ALA A 48 0.42 -6.97 -11.92
CA ALA A 48 1.86 -6.81 -12.12
C ALA A 48 2.51 -6.01 -10.98
N PHE A 49 1.85 -4.93 -10.56
CA PHE A 49 2.22 -4.04 -9.45
C PHE A 49 0.95 -3.44 -8.84
N GLY A 50 1.06 -2.73 -7.71
CA GLY A 50 -0.05 -2.05 -7.05
C GLY A 50 0.32 -0.64 -6.58
N PHE A 51 -0.69 0.18 -6.32
CA PHE A 51 -0.54 1.50 -5.69
C PHE A 51 -1.18 1.50 -4.30
N ALA A 52 -0.35 1.80 -3.31
CA ALA A 52 -0.72 1.99 -1.92
C ALA A 52 -0.69 3.50 -1.56
N GLY A 53 -1.25 3.82 -0.40
CA GLY A 53 -1.10 5.12 0.26
C GLY A 53 -0.41 4.97 1.61
N GLU A 54 0.36 5.98 2.03
CA GLU A 54 0.97 6.03 3.36
C GLU A 54 0.86 7.40 4.03
N SER A 55 0.26 7.43 5.23
CA SER A 55 0.22 8.60 6.12
C SER A 55 1.05 8.41 7.40
N VAL A 56 1.24 7.17 7.84
CA VAL A 56 2.10 6.79 8.99
C VAL A 56 2.98 5.61 8.57
N THR A 57 2.42 4.41 8.43
CA THR A 57 3.15 3.22 7.94
C THR A 57 2.34 2.35 6.97
N SER A 58 1.22 2.88 6.45
CA SER A 58 0.25 2.15 5.65
C SER A 58 0.74 1.63 4.30
N GLY A 59 1.91 2.02 3.81
CA GLY A 59 2.55 1.48 2.61
C GLY A 59 3.60 0.43 2.95
N ARG A 60 4.53 0.75 3.85
CA ARG A 60 5.65 -0.12 4.24
C ARG A 60 5.22 -1.32 5.07
N SER A 61 4.25 -1.16 5.97
CA SER A 61 3.79 -2.25 6.84
C SER A 61 3.14 -3.40 6.04
N PRO A 62 2.18 -3.14 5.12
CA PRO A 62 1.72 -4.20 4.23
C PRO A 62 2.82 -4.77 3.33
N ALA A 63 3.74 -3.93 2.83
CA ALA A 63 4.82 -4.41 1.98
C ALA A 63 5.73 -5.42 2.70
N SER A 64 6.09 -5.11 3.95
CA SER A 64 6.86 -6.00 4.83
C SER A 64 6.16 -7.35 5.00
N ASN A 65 4.89 -7.33 5.44
CA ASN A 65 4.11 -8.53 5.73
C ASN A 65 3.62 -9.29 4.48
N ASN A 66 3.99 -8.83 3.27
CA ASN A 66 3.68 -9.49 2.00
C ASN A 66 4.91 -9.72 1.11
N ALA A 67 6.13 -9.57 1.63
CA ALA A 67 7.39 -9.76 0.88
C ALA A 67 7.49 -8.91 -0.40
N LEU A 68 7.10 -7.63 -0.31
CA LEU A 68 7.11 -6.71 -1.44
C LEU A 68 8.20 -5.66 -1.32
N VAL A 69 8.49 -5.06 -2.48
CA VAL A 69 9.21 -3.81 -2.60
C VAL A 69 8.22 -2.66 -2.50
N ALA A 70 8.51 -1.65 -1.66
CA ALA A 70 7.67 -0.47 -1.51
C ALA A 70 8.47 0.82 -1.34
N TYR A 71 8.24 1.78 -2.24
CA TYR A 71 8.93 3.07 -2.23
C TYR A 71 8.03 4.17 -1.66
N THR A 72 8.45 4.73 -0.53
CA THR A 72 7.85 5.94 0.04
C THR A 72 8.76 7.13 -0.30
N PRO A 73 8.35 8.01 -1.23
CA PRO A 73 9.23 9.03 -1.78
C PRO A 73 9.57 10.14 -0.77
N SER A 74 10.46 11.05 -1.15
CA SER A 74 10.50 12.40 -0.59
C SER A 74 9.21 13.17 -0.88
N ARG A 75 9.00 14.31 -0.20
CA ARG A 75 7.77 15.11 -0.36
C ARG A 75 7.55 15.51 -1.82
N SER A 76 6.37 15.18 -2.35
CA SER A 76 5.91 15.57 -3.70
C SER A 76 6.87 15.19 -4.85
N VAL A 77 7.57 14.05 -4.72
CA VAL A 77 8.27 13.40 -5.86
C VAL A 77 7.26 12.64 -6.72
N ILE A 78 6.32 11.94 -6.08
CA ILE A 78 5.13 11.37 -6.73
C ILE A 78 3.95 12.27 -6.33
N PRO A 79 3.32 12.99 -7.28
CA PRO A 79 2.16 13.82 -6.99
C PRO A 79 1.01 12.99 -6.39
N PRO A 80 0.40 13.42 -5.27
CA PRO A 80 -0.69 12.68 -4.62
C PRO A 80 -2.09 13.03 -5.17
N ARG A 81 -2.20 13.76 -6.29
CA ARG A 81 -3.51 14.14 -6.85
C ARG A 81 -4.35 12.89 -7.14
N GLY A 82 -5.56 12.85 -6.57
CA GLY A 82 -6.47 11.69 -6.65
C GLY A 82 -6.32 10.68 -5.50
N LEU A 83 -5.30 10.82 -4.64
CA LEU A 83 -5.22 10.09 -3.39
C LEU A 83 -6.23 10.68 -2.40
N TRP A 84 -7.00 9.82 -1.76
CA TRP A 84 -7.93 10.24 -0.72
C TRP A 84 -7.14 10.67 0.54
N PRO A 85 -7.23 11.94 0.99
CA PRO A 85 -6.32 12.47 2.00
C PRO A 85 -6.66 12.02 3.42
N LEU A 86 -5.67 11.88 4.30
CA LEU A 86 -5.84 11.67 5.74
C LEU A 86 -5.05 12.71 6.52
N TYR A 87 -3.72 12.73 6.34
CA TYR A 87 -2.85 13.79 6.88
C TYR A 87 -2.08 14.40 5.72
N PRO A 88 -2.53 15.52 5.11
CA PRO A 88 -1.87 16.04 3.91
C PRO A 88 -0.40 16.45 4.10
N THR A 89 0.05 16.66 5.35
CA THR A 89 1.49 16.83 5.69
C THR A 89 2.32 15.54 5.60
N CYS A 90 1.68 14.37 5.55
CA CYS A 90 2.29 13.04 5.56
C CYS A 90 1.94 12.19 4.34
N ASP A 91 0.80 12.43 3.70
CA ASP A 91 0.21 11.52 2.71
C ASP A 91 1.10 11.37 1.46
N GLN A 92 1.36 10.12 1.09
CA GLN A 92 2.17 9.77 -0.08
C GLN A 92 1.57 8.60 -0.85
N VAL A 93 1.75 8.61 -2.18
CA VAL A 93 1.53 7.44 -3.03
C VAL A 93 2.75 6.53 -2.92
N VAL A 94 2.50 5.22 -2.77
CA VAL A 94 3.52 4.20 -2.53
C VAL A 94 3.35 3.06 -3.54
N PRO A 95 4.17 2.97 -4.60
CA PRO A 95 4.13 1.81 -5.49
C PRO A 95 4.60 0.55 -4.75
N HIS A 96 3.84 -0.53 -4.90
CA HIS A 96 4.16 -1.88 -4.45
C HIS A 96 4.51 -2.75 -5.66
N THR A 97 5.66 -3.40 -5.60
CA THR A 97 6.14 -4.31 -6.66
C THR A 97 6.76 -5.55 -6.04
N ARG A 98 6.96 -6.61 -6.84
CA ARG A 98 7.62 -7.83 -6.37
C ARG A 98 9.14 -7.77 -6.46
N THR A 99 9.68 -6.85 -7.27
CA THR A 99 11.11 -6.68 -7.50
C THR A 99 11.47 -5.19 -7.64
N MET A 100 12.71 -4.83 -7.35
CA MET A 100 13.24 -3.47 -7.58
C MET A 100 13.26 -3.10 -9.07
N GLU A 101 13.42 -4.07 -9.96
CA GLU A 101 13.37 -3.85 -11.41
C GLU A 101 11.96 -3.44 -11.87
N ASP A 102 10.92 -4.13 -11.40
CA ASP A 102 9.52 -3.74 -11.64
C ASP A 102 9.27 -2.31 -11.12
N LEU A 103 9.81 -1.98 -9.93
CA LEU A 103 9.68 -0.63 -9.37
C LEU A 103 10.31 0.42 -10.29
N PHE A 104 11.49 0.17 -10.87
CA PHE A 104 12.11 1.12 -11.80
C PHE A 104 11.27 1.36 -13.05
N HIS A 105 10.64 0.33 -13.61
CA HIS A 105 9.69 0.49 -14.71
C HIS A 105 8.48 1.34 -14.32
N VAL A 106 7.92 1.10 -13.13
CA VAL A 106 6.78 1.89 -12.63
C VAL A 106 7.17 3.35 -12.42
N LEU A 107 8.31 3.62 -11.77
CA LEU A 107 8.79 4.98 -11.50
C LEU A 107 9.10 5.77 -12.77
N ASN A 108 9.57 5.08 -13.82
CA ASN A 108 9.81 5.73 -15.11
C ASN A 108 8.55 6.40 -15.67
N VAL A 109 7.38 5.83 -15.39
CA VAL A 109 6.08 6.32 -15.87
C VAL A 109 5.49 7.37 -14.92
N ILE A 110 5.49 7.11 -13.61
CA ILE A 110 4.66 7.89 -12.67
C ILE A 110 5.35 9.10 -12.04
N VAL A 111 6.68 9.16 -12.03
CA VAL A 111 7.40 10.29 -11.40
C VAL A 111 7.45 11.45 -12.38
N ALA A 112 6.47 12.34 -12.34
CA ALA A 112 6.41 13.50 -13.23
C ALA A 112 6.03 14.75 -12.46
N ASP A 113 6.28 15.91 -13.07
CA ASP A 113 5.69 17.14 -12.58
C ASP A 113 4.18 17.13 -12.85
N ASP A 114 3.39 17.62 -11.90
CA ASP A 114 1.93 17.77 -12.03
C ASP A 114 1.55 19.20 -11.66
N ASP A 115 1.64 20.10 -12.63
CA ASP A 115 1.32 21.53 -12.44
C ASP A 115 -0.19 21.76 -12.23
N ASP A 116 -1.02 20.76 -12.56
CA ASP A 116 -2.47 20.77 -12.36
C ASP A 116 -2.89 20.23 -10.98
N ALA A 117 -1.93 19.81 -10.13
CA ALA A 117 -2.23 19.22 -8.82
C ALA A 117 -3.00 20.16 -7.89
N GLY A 118 -2.79 21.47 -8.02
CA GLY A 118 -3.41 22.48 -7.17
C GLY A 118 -3.29 22.14 -5.67
N ASN A 119 -4.41 22.25 -4.94
CA ASN A 119 -4.46 21.97 -3.50
C ASN A 119 -4.43 20.47 -3.15
N ALA A 120 -4.55 19.57 -4.15
CA ALA A 120 -4.46 18.14 -3.91
C ALA A 120 -3.03 17.71 -3.55
N ASP A 121 -2.02 18.48 -3.97
CA ASP A 121 -0.64 18.37 -3.46
C ASP A 121 -0.37 19.51 -2.47
N PHE A 122 -0.63 19.25 -1.19
CA PHE A 122 -0.47 20.23 -0.12
C PHE A 122 0.95 20.80 -0.06
N TRP A 123 1.95 19.93 -0.16
CA TRP A 123 3.37 20.29 -0.06
C TRP A 123 3.85 21.14 -1.24
N ARG A 124 3.32 20.92 -2.45
CA ARG A 124 3.57 21.79 -3.62
C ARG A 124 2.85 23.12 -3.56
N SER A 125 1.62 23.14 -3.04
CA SER A 125 0.75 24.32 -3.06
C SER A 125 1.04 25.32 -1.95
N GLN A 126 1.61 24.89 -0.83
CA GLN A 126 2.00 25.79 0.25
C GLN A 126 3.17 26.72 -0.15
N PRO A 127 3.19 27.99 0.29
CA PRO A 127 4.20 28.98 -0.13
C PRO A 127 5.39 29.13 0.84
N TYR A 128 5.48 28.31 1.89
CA TYR A 128 6.39 28.52 3.02
C TYR A 128 7.72 27.77 2.86
N VAL A 129 7.68 26.55 2.33
CA VAL A 129 8.84 25.68 2.11
C VAL A 129 9.03 25.45 0.62
N SER A 130 10.23 25.67 0.09
CA SER A 130 10.53 25.40 -1.32
C SER A 130 10.89 23.93 -1.53
N LEU A 131 10.26 23.27 -2.50
CA LEU A 131 10.53 21.87 -2.86
C LEU A 131 11.05 21.77 -4.30
N PRO A 132 12.09 20.96 -4.57
CA PRO A 132 12.61 20.78 -5.92
C PRO A 132 11.60 20.05 -6.79
N ARG A 133 11.38 20.45 -8.06
CA ARG A 133 10.47 19.73 -8.99
C ARG A 133 10.88 18.27 -9.17
N ALA A 134 9.93 17.37 -9.42
CA ALA A 134 10.21 15.95 -9.60
C ALA A 134 11.16 15.74 -10.80
N SER A 135 10.93 16.48 -11.89
CA SER A 135 11.80 16.51 -13.07
C SER A 135 13.25 16.94 -12.80
N ASN A 136 13.51 17.70 -11.73
CA ASN A 136 14.86 18.17 -11.37
C ASN A 136 15.68 17.13 -10.61
N ILE A 137 15.04 16.14 -9.99
CA ILE A 137 15.69 15.20 -9.05
C ILE A 137 15.61 13.74 -9.52
N ARG A 138 14.63 13.39 -10.37
CA ARG A 138 14.54 12.03 -10.92
C ARG A 138 15.67 11.79 -11.93
N PRO A 139 16.17 10.54 -12.06
CA PRO A 139 17.03 10.20 -13.20
C PRO A 139 16.21 10.23 -14.49
N THR A 140 16.91 10.37 -15.62
CA THR A 140 16.30 10.23 -16.95
C THR A 140 15.65 8.85 -17.11
N ASP A 141 16.32 7.81 -16.63
CA ASP A 141 15.84 6.43 -16.61
C ASP A 141 16.16 5.79 -15.25
N TYR A 142 15.14 5.32 -14.54
CA TYR A 142 15.30 4.64 -13.25
C TYR A 142 16.05 3.30 -13.37
N LEU A 143 16.04 2.65 -14.55
CA LEU A 143 16.82 1.43 -14.78
C LEU A 143 18.33 1.69 -14.71
N ALA A 144 18.78 2.93 -14.95
CA ALA A 144 20.18 3.30 -14.80
C ALA A 144 20.69 3.23 -13.35
N LEU A 145 19.78 3.12 -12.36
CA LEU A 145 20.14 2.96 -10.94
C LEU A 145 20.46 1.51 -10.55
N ALA A 146 20.30 0.55 -11.47
CA ALA A 146 20.52 -0.88 -11.27
C ALA A 146 22.02 -1.24 -11.14
N ASP A 147 22.68 -0.78 -10.07
CA ASP A 147 24.07 -1.09 -9.76
C ASP A 147 24.17 -2.14 -8.64
N PRO A 148 24.61 -3.38 -8.92
CA PRO A 148 24.77 -4.41 -7.89
C PRO A 148 25.91 -4.12 -6.89
N ASN A 149 26.77 -3.13 -7.15
CA ASN A 149 27.87 -2.74 -6.27
C ASN A 149 27.58 -1.47 -5.46
N ALA A 150 26.37 -0.91 -5.53
CA ALA A 150 26.05 0.40 -4.95
C ALA A 150 26.34 0.51 -3.44
N LEU A 151 26.29 -0.62 -2.73
CA LEU A 151 26.54 -0.72 -1.28
C LEU A 151 28.04 -0.83 -0.90
N ARG A 152 28.94 -0.97 -1.87
CA ARG A 152 30.37 -1.12 -1.59
C ARG A 152 30.93 0.12 -0.88
N ASN A 153 31.60 -0.10 0.25
CA ASN A 153 32.16 0.92 1.14
C ASN A 153 31.15 1.89 1.74
N LYS A 154 29.84 1.59 1.67
CA LYS A 154 28.79 2.44 2.25
C LYS A 154 28.64 2.20 3.73
N ARG A 155 28.46 3.27 4.50
CA ARG A 155 28.31 3.26 5.95
C ARG A 155 26.84 3.28 6.31
N ILE A 156 26.37 2.16 6.83
CA ILE A 156 24.97 1.92 7.17
C ILE A 156 24.77 2.16 8.67
N ALA A 157 23.93 3.13 9.01
CA ALA A 157 23.46 3.32 10.37
C ALA A 157 22.30 2.38 10.69
N VAL A 158 22.37 1.68 11.82
CA VAL A 158 21.33 0.75 12.28
C VAL A 158 20.83 1.18 13.65
N PRO A 159 19.58 1.68 13.76
CA PRO A 159 18.99 2.03 15.04
C PRO A 159 18.90 0.83 15.98
N ARG A 160 19.61 0.89 17.11
CA ARG A 160 19.65 -0.20 18.12
C ARG A 160 18.27 -0.58 18.66
N CYS A 161 17.36 0.39 18.76
CA CYS A 161 15.98 0.17 19.22
C CYS A 161 15.17 -0.74 18.28
N PHE A 162 15.54 -0.87 17.00
CA PHE A 162 14.80 -1.69 16.04
C PHE A 162 15.34 -3.11 15.86
N ILE A 163 16.44 -3.45 16.54
CA ILE A 163 17.13 -4.73 16.40
C ILE A 163 17.28 -5.47 17.74
N GLY A 164 16.42 -5.16 18.71
CA GLY A 164 16.31 -5.92 19.96
C GLY A 164 17.52 -5.79 20.90
N ILE A 165 18.27 -4.69 20.81
CA ILE A 165 19.38 -4.43 21.74
C ILE A 165 18.82 -4.03 23.10
N ALA A 166 19.15 -4.81 24.13
CA ALA A 166 18.70 -4.55 25.50
C ALA A 166 19.07 -3.13 25.96
N GLY A 167 18.09 -2.41 26.53
CA GLY A 167 18.26 -1.05 27.02
C GLY A 167 18.33 0.04 25.95
N ALA A 168 18.24 -0.30 24.65
CA ALA A 168 18.10 0.71 23.60
C ALA A 168 16.78 1.49 23.77
N LYS A 169 16.82 2.79 23.46
CA LYS A 169 15.67 3.69 23.59
C LYS A 169 15.39 4.44 22.27
N PRO A 170 14.13 4.80 21.99
CA PRO A 170 12.92 4.39 22.71
C PRO A 170 12.71 2.87 22.62
N GLU A 171 11.94 2.33 23.56
CA GLU A 171 11.68 0.89 23.58
C GLU A 171 10.77 0.51 22.42
N ASN A 172 11.08 -0.61 21.77
CA ASN A 172 10.39 -1.03 20.57
C ASN A 172 10.53 -2.56 20.42
N ALA A 173 9.48 -3.20 19.92
CA ALA A 173 9.46 -4.64 19.73
C ALA A 173 10.53 -5.08 18.70
N CYS A 174 11.13 -6.22 18.98
CA CYS A 174 11.94 -6.99 18.05
C CYS A 174 11.85 -8.45 18.49
N SER A 175 11.02 -9.26 17.83
CA SER A 175 10.93 -10.67 18.16
C SER A 175 12.24 -11.38 17.82
N SER A 176 12.49 -12.51 18.48
CA SER A 176 13.68 -13.34 18.21
C SER A 176 13.78 -13.74 16.74
N GLY A 177 12.64 -14.00 16.09
CA GLY A 177 12.55 -14.26 14.66
C GLY A 177 13.00 -13.06 13.82
N VAL A 178 12.48 -11.86 14.09
CA VAL A 178 12.90 -10.64 13.38
C VAL A 178 14.39 -10.35 13.62
N ARG A 179 14.87 -10.53 14.85
CA ARG A 179 16.30 -10.40 15.17
C ARG A 179 17.17 -11.36 14.35
N ALA A 180 16.77 -12.62 14.23
CA ALA A 180 17.51 -13.60 13.44
C ALA A 180 17.53 -13.25 11.94
N LEU A 181 16.42 -12.70 11.39
CA LEU A 181 16.40 -12.18 10.02
C LEU A 181 17.35 -10.99 9.86
N TRP A 182 17.36 -10.06 10.82
CA TRP A 182 18.29 -8.94 10.84
C TRP A 182 19.75 -9.41 10.85
N ASP A 183 20.11 -10.36 11.71
CA ASP A 183 21.49 -10.86 11.82
C ASP A 183 21.95 -11.51 10.49
N ARG A 184 21.03 -12.07 9.70
CA ARG A 184 21.31 -12.54 8.33
C ARG A 184 21.44 -11.37 7.35
N ALA A 185 20.50 -10.44 7.36
CA ALA A 185 20.53 -9.26 6.48
C ALA A 185 21.79 -8.42 6.67
N ARG A 186 22.26 -8.28 7.93
CA ARG A 186 23.55 -7.66 8.24
C ARG A 186 24.71 -8.34 7.51
N LYS A 187 24.77 -9.66 7.53
CA LYS A 187 25.81 -10.42 6.82
C LYS A 187 25.72 -10.24 5.31
N ASP A 188 24.51 -10.16 4.76
CA ASP A 188 24.30 -9.88 3.34
C ASP A 188 24.84 -8.48 2.97
N LEU A 189 24.54 -7.47 3.80
CA LEU A 189 25.03 -6.09 3.63
C LEU A 189 26.57 -6.01 3.74
N GLU A 190 27.16 -6.62 4.78
CA GLU A 190 28.62 -6.68 4.97
C GLU A 190 29.30 -7.45 3.82
N GLY A 191 28.66 -8.51 3.31
CA GLY A 191 29.12 -9.27 2.15
C GLY A 191 29.14 -8.47 0.85
N LEU A 192 28.30 -7.44 0.73
CA LEU A 192 28.33 -6.45 -0.36
C LEU A 192 29.39 -5.36 -0.17
N GLY A 193 30.17 -5.43 0.92
CA GLY A 193 31.20 -4.46 1.25
C GLY A 193 30.70 -3.23 2.00
N ALA A 194 29.47 -3.25 2.52
CA ALA A 194 28.97 -2.20 3.39
C ALA A 194 29.57 -2.31 4.80
N ILE A 195 29.64 -1.18 5.51
CA ILE A 195 30.10 -1.07 6.90
C ILE A 195 28.86 -0.81 7.75
N VAL A 196 28.45 -1.81 8.53
CA VAL A 196 27.23 -1.73 9.37
C VAL A 196 27.58 -1.22 10.77
N ILE A 197 26.89 -0.16 11.19
CA ILE A 197 27.18 0.57 12.44
C ILE A 197 25.89 0.70 13.24
N GLU A 198 25.85 0.03 14.39
CA GLU A 198 24.76 0.18 15.35
C GLU A 198 24.84 1.54 16.05
N THR A 199 23.74 2.27 16.12
CA THR A 199 23.68 3.65 16.62
C THR A 199 22.33 3.95 17.27
N ASP A 200 22.26 5.05 18.00
CA ASP A 200 20.99 5.70 18.29
C ASP A 200 20.41 6.36 17.04
N PHE A 201 19.11 6.64 17.07
CA PHE A 201 18.41 7.30 15.97
C PHE A 201 17.68 8.55 16.46
N PRO A 202 18.35 9.72 16.45
CA PRO A 202 17.82 10.94 17.06
C PRO A 202 16.51 11.39 16.44
N LEU A 203 16.33 11.25 15.12
CA LEU A 203 15.06 11.57 14.46
C LEU A 203 13.87 10.87 15.12
N PHE A 204 13.99 9.56 15.35
CA PHE A 204 12.92 8.80 15.98
C PHE A 204 12.83 9.09 17.47
N GLY A 205 13.96 9.01 18.19
CA GLY A 205 13.98 9.17 19.64
C GLY A 205 13.50 10.53 20.12
N ASN A 206 13.91 11.61 19.46
CA ASN A 206 13.45 12.96 19.78
C ASN A 206 11.98 13.14 19.43
N TYR A 207 11.54 12.66 18.26
CA TYR A 207 10.15 12.82 17.82
C TYR A 207 9.15 12.12 18.74
N THR A 208 9.48 10.93 19.22
CA THR A 208 8.60 10.13 20.09
C THR A 208 8.75 10.44 21.57
N LYS A 209 9.72 11.28 21.96
CA LYS A 209 9.93 11.65 23.35
C LYS A 209 8.70 12.38 23.90
N GLN A 210 8.12 11.87 24.98
CA GLN A 210 7.06 12.58 25.70
C GLN A 210 7.66 13.35 26.89
N ASP A 211 7.52 14.67 26.88
CA ASP A 211 7.84 15.54 28.02
C ASP A 211 6.67 15.60 29.02
N PHE A 212 5.46 15.26 28.56
CA PHE A 212 4.26 15.12 29.39
C PHE A 212 3.35 14.00 28.85
N PRO A 213 2.53 13.35 29.69
CA PRO A 213 1.64 12.28 29.27
C PRO A 213 0.69 12.71 28.14
N GLY A 214 0.58 11.87 27.11
CA GLY A 214 -0.33 12.10 25.98
C GLY A 214 0.23 13.01 24.87
N GLN A 215 1.49 13.44 24.98
CA GLN A 215 2.16 14.17 23.91
C GLN A 215 2.33 13.27 22.67
N GLY A 216 1.60 13.57 21.59
CA GLY A 216 1.62 12.76 20.36
C GLY A 216 2.86 12.92 19.48
N MET A 217 3.62 14.01 19.67
CA MET A 217 4.89 14.28 18.97
C MET A 217 5.69 15.35 19.72
N ASN A 218 7.01 15.31 19.58
CA ASN A 218 7.91 16.32 20.13
C ASN A 218 8.78 16.91 19.03
N VAL A 219 8.22 17.95 18.40
CA VAL A 219 8.87 18.72 17.33
C VAL A 219 9.17 20.11 17.90
N PRO A 220 10.44 20.48 18.10
CA PRO A 220 10.81 21.79 18.62
C PRO A 220 10.27 22.93 17.74
N ASN A 221 9.86 24.03 18.36
CA ASN A 221 9.27 25.22 17.71
C ASN A 221 7.93 24.98 17.00
N MET A 222 7.33 23.80 17.14
CA MET A 222 5.98 23.53 16.66
C MET A 222 4.96 24.38 17.45
N PRO A 223 4.02 25.08 16.78
CA PRO A 223 2.96 25.78 17.48
C PRO A 223 2.15 24.82 18.36
N GLN A 224 1.87 25.22 19.61
CA GLN A 224 1.27 24.36 20.63
C GLN A 224 -0.05 23.70 20.18
N GLN A 225 -0.85 24.40 19.37
CA GLN A 225 -2.15 23.92 18.90
C GLN A 225 -2.05 23.15 17.56
N TRP A 226 -0.89 23.11 16.91
CA TRP A 226 -0.76 22.53 15.58
C TRP A 226 -1.14 21.05 15.55
N ALA A 227 -0.64 20.25 16.49
CA ALA A 227 -0.92 18.80 16.52
C ALA A 227 -2.43 18.49 16.55
N ALA A 228 -3.21 19.28 17.29
CA ALA A 228 -4.66 19.12 17.36
C ALA A 228 -5.37 19.59 16.08
N ARG A 229 -4.88 20.67 15.45
CA ARG A 229 -5.39 21.20 14.17
C ARG A 229 -5.09 20.28 13.00
N GLU A 230 -3.87 19.76 12.92
CA GLU A 230 -3.45 18.81 11.89
C GLU A 230 -4.30 17.54 11.93
N ARG A 231 -4.69 17.09 13.13
CA ARG A 231 -5.53 15.91 13.34
C ARG A 231 -7.04 16.16 13.22
N CYS A 232 -7.48 17.37 12.90
CA CYS A 232 -8.90 17.69 12.80
C CYS A 232 -9.17 18.68 11.67
N ASP A 233 -8.80 19.95 11.86
CA ASP A 233 -9.04 21.03 10.90
C ASP A 233 -8.50 20.69 9.52
N MET A 234 -7.26 20.20 9.46
CA MET A 234 -6.60 19.86 8.18
C MET A 234 -7.28 18.69 7.47
N ILE A 235 -7.64 17.63 8.22
CA ILE A 235 -8.39 16.48 7.70
C ILE A 235 -9.72 16.97 7.13
N ALA A 236 -10.49 17.74 7.92
CA ALA A 236 -11.81 18.24 7.56
C ALA A 236 -11.80 19.04 6.26
N LEU A 237 -10.87 19.99 6.15
CA LEU A 237 -10.73 20.82 4.95
C LEU A 237 -10.28 19.99 3.74
N SER A 238 -9.38 19.03 3.94
CA SER A 238 -8.89 18.18 2.85
C SER A 238 -9.97 17.24 2.29
N TRP A 239 -10.78 16.62 3.16
CA TRP A 239 -11.88 15.76 2.74
C TRP A 239 -12.97 16.56 2.02
N ASP A 240 -13.29 17.75 2.54
CA ASP A 240 -14.27 18.63 1.92
C ASP A 240 -13.80 19.14 0.54
N ASN A 241 -12.52 19.50 0.41
CA ASN A 241 -11.93 19.86 -0.89
C ASN A 241 -12.00 18.68 -1.86
N PHE A 242 -11.56 17.49 -1.44
CA PHE A 242 -11.56 16.29 -2.29
C PHE A 242 -12.97 15.97 -2.81
N LEU A 243 -13.99 16.00 -1.95
CA LEU A 243 -15.37 15.72 -2.36
C LEU A 243 -15.91 16.76 -3.35
N ARG A 244 -15.63 18.05 -3.12
CA ARG A 244 -16.04 19.13 -4.02
C ARG A 244 -15.35 19.04 -5.38
N GLU A 245 -14.06 18.72 -5.40
CA GLU A 245 -13.27 18.54 -6.62
C GLU A 245 -13.71 17.29 -7.40
N ASN A 246 -14.03 16.20 -6.70
CA ASN A 246 -14.57 14.99 -7.31
C ASN A 246 -15.95 15.21 -7.96
N GLY A 247 -16.76 16.12 -7.42
CA GLY A 247 -17.99 16.60 -8.06
C GLY A 247 -19.13 15.57 -8.11
N ASP A 248 -19.16 14.60 -7.19
CA ASP A 248 -20.29 13.68 -7.05
C ASP A 248 -21.52 14.43 -6.53
N LYS A 249 -22.63 14.33 -7.26
CA LYS A 249 -23.89 15.02 -6.90
C LYS A 249 -24.57 14.44 -5.66
N ASN A 250 -24.29 13.18 -5.31
CA ASN A 250 -24.88 12.52 -4.15
C ASN A 250 -24.13 12.87 -2.85
N ILE A 251 -22.82 13.11 -2.93
CA ILE A 251 -21.96 13.50 -1.81
C ILE A 251 -21.13 14.73 -2.22
N PRO A 252 -21.77 15.90 -2.40
CA PRO A 252 -21.11 17.08 -2.95
C PRO A 252 -20.06 17.71 -2.03
N ASN A 253 -20.04 17.37 -0.74
CA ASN A 253 -19.13 17.94 0.26
C ASN A 253 -19.15 17.13 1.57
N PHE A 254 -18.26 17.44 2.51
CA PHE A 254 -18.16 16.67 3.75
C PHE A 254 -19.43 16.76 4.61
N THR A 255 -20.13 17.90 4.61
CA THR A 255 -21.35 18.09 5.42
C THR A 255 -22.57 17.31 4.91
N SER A 256 -22.48 16.70 3.73
CA SER A 256 -23.51 15.78 3.21
C SER A 256 -23.32 14.32 3.64
N VAL A 257 -22.22 13.99 4.32
CA VAL A 257 -21.90 12.61 4.73
C VAL A 257 -22.62 12.25 6.05
N GLU A 258 -23.10 11.00 6.13
CA GLU A 258 -23.59 10.39 7.37
C GLU A 258 -22.40 9.97 8.25
N LEU A 259 -22.12 10.74 9.32
CA LEU A 259 -20.88 10.60 10.10
C LEU A 259 -20.73 9.22 10.76
N ASP A 260 -21.83 8.62 11.21
CA ASP A 260 -21.87 7.30 11.85
C ASP A 260 -21.53 6.15 10.89
N LYS A 261 -21.57 6.40 9.57
CA LYS A 261 -21.21 5.42 8.53
C LYS A 261 -19.76 5.52 8.07
N ILE A 262 -19.01 6.54 8.50
CA ILE A 262 -17.62 6.76 8.05
C ILE A 262 -16.71 5.64 8.54
N HIS A 263 -16.84 5.23 9.79
CA HIS A 263 -15.99 4.18 10.40
C HIS A 263 -16.82 3.29 11.32
N PRO A 264 -17.57 2.32 10.76
CA PRO A 264 -18.43 1.45 11.54
C PRO A 264 -17.60 0.43 12.34
N HIS A 265 -17.96 0.21 13.61
CA HIS A 265 -17.38 -0.85 14.43
C HIS A 265 -18.03 -2.20 14.08
N ILE A 266 -17.28 -3.09 13.40
CA ILE A 266 -17.79 -4.37 12.89
C ILE A 266 -17.39 -5.52 13.84
N ALA A 267 -16.15 -5.50 14.34
CA ALA A 267 -15.60 -6.48 15.25
C ALA A 267 -15.52 -5.96 16.70
N PRO A 268 -15.44 -6.84 17.72
CA PRO A 268 -15.46 -6.44 19.13
C PRO A 268 -14.41 -5.41 19.51
N MET A 269 -13.19 -5.49 18.94
CA MET A 269 -12.10 -4.56 19.25
C MET A 269 -11.97 -3.42 18.22
N ASP A 270 -12.94 -3.24 17.31
CA ASP A 270 -12.91 -2.07 16.41
C ASP A 270 -13.16 -0.76 17.19
N ASP A 271 -13.87 -0.82 18.33
CA ASP A 271 -14.02 0.34 19.23
C ASP A 271 -12.66 0.68 19.89
N PRO A 272 -12.06 1.82 19.53
CA PRO A 272 -10.73 2.19 19.98
C PRO A 272 -10.70 2.64 21.45
N SER A 273 -11.85 2.90 22.08
CA SER A 273 -11.94 3.47 23.44
C SER A 273 -11.36 2.57 24.53
N GLN A 274 -11.24 1.27 24.27
CA GLN A 274 -10.76 0.29 25.24
C GLN A 274 -9.26 0.05 25.19
N HIS A 275 -8.58 0.43 24.11
CA HIS A 275 -7.19 0.00 23.86
C HIS A 275 -6.28 1.05 23.22
N THR A 276 -6.81 2.19 22.76
CA THR A 276 -6.01 3.30 22.22
C THR A 276 -6.23 4.60 22.97
N GLU A 277 -5.28 5.53 22.88
CA GLU A 277 -5.42 6.85 23.49
C GLU A 277 -6.37 7.75 22.70
N SER A 278 -7.25 8.46 23.40
CA SER A 278 -8.28 9.32 22.78
C SER A 278 -7.72 10.42 21.89
N GLN A 279 -6.50 10.93 22.16
CA GLN A 279 -5.88 11.95 21.31
C GLN A 279 -5.54 11.47 19.89
N ASN A 280 -5.53 10.15 19.65
CA ASN A 280 -5.27 9.57 18.34
C ASN A 280 -6.54 9.36 17.51
N GLN A 281 -7.74 9.53 18.09
CA GLN A 281 -9.01 9.31 17.42
C GLN A 281 -9.41 10.49 16.53
N VAL A 282 -9.98 10.20 15.36
CA VAL A 282 -10.52 11.22 14.45
C VAL A 282 -11.86 11.75 14.99
N ARG A 283 -12.00 13.08 15.00
CA ARG A 283 -13.13 13.78 15.62
C ARG A 283 -14.13 14.24 14.57
N TYR A 284 -14.93 13.32 14.02
CA TYR A 284 -15.84 13.59 12.89
C TYR A 284 -16.83 14.74 13.13
N GLU A 285 -17.38 14.85 14.34
CA GLU A 285 -18.30 15.95 14.69
C GLU A 285 -17.60 17.32 14.66
N ASP A 286 -16.39 17.40 15.23
CA ASP A 286 -15.56 18.61 15.19
C ASP A 286 -15.17 18.97 13.75
N MET A 287 -14.83 17.97 12.93
CA MET A 287 -14.54 18.18 11.51
C MET A 287 -15.73 18.80 10.77
N ALA A 288 -16.95 18.35 11.05
CA ALA A 288 -18.15 18.90 10.43
C ALA A 288 -18.38 20.35 10.85
N ALA A 289 -18.08 20.71 12.11
CA ALA A 289 -18.11 22.08 12.60
C ALA A 289 -17.04 22.97 11.94
N VAL A 290 -15.84 22.45 11.71
CA VAL A 290 -14.78 23.14 10.93
C VAL A 290 -15.27 23.46 9.52
N VAL A 291 -15.81 22.47 8.80
CA VAL A 291 -16.30 22.70 7.43
C VAL A 291 -17.46 23.70 7.38
N LYS A 292 -18.37 23.68 8.34
CA LYS A 292 -19.47 24.67 8.42
C LYS A 292 -18.97 26.10 8.64
N SER A 293 -17.83 26.26 9.32
CA SER A 293 -17.26 27.57 9.68
C SER A 293 -16.09 28.02 8.81
N ARG A 294 -15.64 27.19 7.86
CA ARG A 294 -14.40 27.40 7.09
C ARG A 294 -14.34 28.70 6.27
N GLY A 295 -15.48 29.23 5.84
CA GLY A 295 -15.53 30.35 4.90
C GLY A 295 -14.66 30.08 3.65
N ASN A 296 -13.75 31.00 3.34
CA ASN A 296 -12.77 30.84 2.25
C ASN A 296 -11.41 30.31 2.70
N SER A 297 -11.27 29.86 3.96
CA SER A 297 -10.01 29.37 4.52
C SER A 297 -9.58 28.06 3.83
N GLY A 298 -8.36 28.04 3.32
CA GLY A 298 -7.69 26.85 2.78
C GLY A 298 -6.82 26.13 3.81
N LEU A 299 -6.20 25.03 3.39
CA LEU A 299 -5.28 24.25 4.23
C LEU A 299 -4.06 25.08 4.67
N VAL A 300 -3.55 25.92 3.77
CA VAL A 300 -2.36 26.75 4.00
C VAL A 300 -2.63 27.90 4.97
N ASP A 301 -3.90 28.32 5.11
CA ASP A 301 -4.31 29.45 5.96
C ASP A 301 -4.50 29.04 7.43
N LEU A 302 -4.37 27.74 7.75
CA LEU A 302 -4.55 27.25 9.10
C LEU A 302 -3.56 27.93 10.08
N PRO A 303 -4.01 28.40 11.25
CA PRO A 303 -3.15 29.10 12.20
C PRO A 303 -1.93 28.27 12.61
N GLY A 304 -0.75 28.85 12.41
CA GLY A 304 0.54 28.20 12.70
C GLY A 304 1.09 27.30 11.59
N CYS A 305 0.42 27.19 10.43
CA CYS A 305 0.84 26.33 9.32
C CYS A 305 2.29 26.60 8.89
N LYS A 306 2.65 27.85 8.61
CA LYS A 306 4.02 28.24 8.26
C LYS A 306 5.07 27.74 9.27
N ASP A 307 4.85 28.04 10.54
CA ASP A 307 5.80 27.71 11.61
C ASP A 307 5.89 26.20 11.82
N ALA A 308 4.78 25.49 11.68
CA ALA A 308 4.73 24.04 11.74
C ALA A 308 5.52 23.38 10.61
N LEU A 309 5.32 23.80 9.36
CA LEU A 309 6.06 23.25 8.22
C LEU A 309 7.56 23.52 8.38
N GLN A 310 7.95 24.73 8.79
CA GLN A 310 9.36 25.05 9.05
C GLN A 310 9.95 24.17 10.16
N ALA A 311 9.21 23.97 11.26
CA ALA A 311 9.66 23.13 12.38
C ALA A 311 9.89 21.66 11.97
N LEU A 312 9.05 21.11 11.08
CA LEU A 312 9.22 19.76 10.54
C LEU A 312 10.49 19.66 9.67
N GLU A 313 10.72 20.62 8.79
CA GLU A 313 11.91 20.64 7.94
C GLU A 313 13.20 20.84 8.75
N ASP A 314 13.17 21.72 9.75
CA ASP A 314 14.31 21.99 10.64
C ASP A 314 14.66 20.75 11.48
N MET A 315 13.65 20.03 11.98
CA MET A 315 13.87 18.79 12.70
C MET A 315 14.42 17.69 11.78
N ARG A 316 13.90 17.53 10.55
CA ARG A 316 14.48 16.56 9.59
C ARG A 316 15.95 16.87 9.33
N LYS A 317 16.28 18.12 9.03
CA LYS A 317 17.66 18.55 8.76
C LYS A 317 18.58 18.21 9.92
N ARG A 318 18.23 18.66 11.13
CA ARG A 318 19.05 18.44 12.34
C ARG A 318 19.19 16.97 12.71
N ASP A 319 18.07 16.26 12.83
CA ASP A 319 18.05 14.94 13.47
C ASP A 319 18.24 13.78 12.48
N LEU A 320 18.32 14.06 11.17
CA LEU A 320 18.67 13.08 10.14
C LEU A 320 19.85 13.54 9.28
N GLU A 321 19.72 14.65 8.56
CA GLU A 321 20.68 15.01 7.50
C GLU A 321 22.04 15.46 8.08
N ASP A 322 22.01 16.35 9.07
CA ASP A 322 23.20 16.83 9.80
C ASP A 322 23.80 15.68 10.60
N TRP A 323 22.98 14.94 11.36
CA TRP A 323 23.42 13.75 12.10
C TRP A 323 24.10 12.70 11.20
N MET A 324 23.52 12.39 10.04
CA MET A 324 24.15 11.47 9.08
C MET A 324 25.45 12.05 8.53
N THR A 325 25.52 13.36 8.29
CA THR A 325 26.73 14.03 7.77
C THR A 325 27.86 14.01 8.80
N GLU A 326 27.59 14.40 10.03
CA GLU A 326 28.55 14.41 11.15
C GLU A 326 29.15 13.02 11.40
N ASN A 327 28.32 11.98 11.33
CA ASN A 327 28.72 10.60 11.60
C ASN A 327 29.16 9.83 10.33
N LYS A 328 29.13 10.48 9.17
CA LYS A 328 29.48 9.93 7.86
C LYS A 328 28.67 8.67 7.55
N TYR A 329 27.36 8.73 7.73
CA TYR A 329 26.42 7.71 7.31
C TYR A 329 25.90 8.00 5.90
N ASP A 330 25.83 6.94 5.09
CA ASP A 330 25.26 6.98 3.75
C ASP A 330 23.76 6.68 3.76
N VAL A 331 23.31 5.78 4.65
CA VAL A 331 21.92 5.31 4.72
C VAL A 331 21.59 4.77 6.12
N VAL A 332 20.33 4.86 6.52
CA VAL A 332 19.80 4.22 7.73
C VAL A 332 19.05 2.95 7.34
N VAL A 333 19.34 1.81 7.97
CA VAL A 333 18.73 0.52 7.63
C VAL A 333 18.25 -0.22 8.88
N PHE A 334 17.05 -0.79 8.82
CA PHE A 334 16.44 -1.55 9.92
C PHE A 334 15.32 -2.46 9.43
N PRO A 335 14.96 -3.53 10.18
CA PRO A 335 13.76 -4.32 9.92
C PRO A 335 12.52 -3.43 9.84
N THR A 336 11.69 -3.62 8.83
CA THR A 336 10.51 -2.77 8.62
C THR A 336 9.48 -2.94 9.73
N ASN A 337 9.25 -4.17 10.20
CA ASN A 337 8.40 -4.47 11.35
C ASN A 337 9.23 -5.15 12.44
N GLY A 338 8.92 -4.85 13.70
CA GLY A 338 9.55 -5.48 14.87
C GLY A 338 8.95 -6.84 15.24
N ASP A 339 7.71 -7.09 14.83
CA ASP A 339 6.99 -8.36 15.00
C ASP A 339 5.78 -8.42 14.05
N ILE A 340 5.01 -9.52 14.09
CA ILE A 340 3.79 -9.69 13.31
C ILE A 340 2.59 -9.96 14.22
N ALA A 341 1.55 -9.14 14.12
CA ALA A 341 0.30 -9.29 14.88
C ALA A 341 -0.48 -10.56 14.48
N LEU A 342 -1.20 -11.14 15.44
CA LEU A 342 -2.13 -12.25 15.19
C LEU A 342 -3.38 -11.75 14.44
N ALA A 343 -3.93 -12.60 13.58
CA ALA A 343 -5.12 -12.26 12.80
C ALA A 343 -6.39 -12.06 13.64
N ASP A 344 -6.41 -12.57 14.89
CA ASP A 344 -7.53 -12.46 15.81
C ASP A 344 -7.47 -11.22 16.72
N SER A 345 -6.53 -10.28 16.51
CA SER A 345 -6.41 -9.08 17.35
C SER A 345 -7.68 -8.22 17.38
N ASP A 346 -8.55 -8.29 16.38
CA ASP A 346 -9.85 -7.61 16.38
C ASP A 346 -10.95 -8.34 17.17
N GLU A 347 -10.68 -9.55 17.64
CA GLU A 347 -11.60 -10.41 18.38
C GLU A 347 -11.12 -10.69 19.81
N ASN A 348 -9.80 -10.73 20.02
CA ASN A 348 -9.15 -11.12 21.25
C ASN A 348 -8.36 -9.94 21.84
N TYR A 349 -8.69 -9.57 23.08
CA TYR A 349 -8.07 -8.45 23.77
C TYR A 349 -6.57 -8.63 24.01
N ASP A 350 -6.11 -9.83 24.36
CA ASP A 350 -4.68 -10.08 24.59
C ASP A 350 -3.89 -9.98 23.27
N SER A 351 -4.45 -10.51 22.17
CA SER A 351 -3.91 -10.34 20.82
C SER A 351 -3.92 -8.87 20.38
N MET A 352 -4.92 -8.08 20.78
CA MET A 352 -4.97 -6.63 20.53
C MET A 352 -3.83 -5.91 21.25
N VAL A 353 -3.67 -6.15 22.55
CA VAL A 353 -2.61 -5.54 23.35
C VAL A 353 -1.24 -5.85 22.76
N ASP A 354 -1.01 -7.09 22.31
CA ASP A 354 0.22 -7.47 21.63
C ASP A 354 0.43 -6.72 20.30
N ALA A 355 -0.63 -6.62 19.48
CA ALA A 355 -0.61 -5.89 18.22
C ALA A 355 -0.38 -4.38 18.39
N LEU A 356 -0.66 -3.83 19.57
CA LEU A 356 -0.48 -2.42 19.90
C LEU A 356 0.89 -2.07 20.52
N ARG A 357 1.81 -3.04 20.66
CA ARG A 357 3.20 -2.75 21.07
C ARG A 357 3.90 -1.86 20.04
N ASP A 358 4.76 -0.95 20.51
CA ASP A 358 5.64 -0.18 19.62
C ASP A 358 6.50 -1.14 18.78
N GLY A 359 6.61 -0.88 17.48
CA GLY A 359 7.28 -1.76 16.51
C GLY A 359 6.38 -2.85 15.90
N VAL A 360 5.17 -3.05 16.46
CA VAL A 360 4.14 -3.95 15.93
C VAL A 360 2.94 -3.14 15.43
N LYS A 361 2.47 -2.17 16.21
CA LYS A 361 1.30 -1.33 15.88
C LYS A 361 1.51 -0.51 14.62
N TYR A 362 2.75 -0.08 14.42
CA TYR A 362 3.28 0.62 13.26
C TYR A 362 4.58 -0.06 12.82
N ALA A 363 4.91 0.02 11.53
CA ALA A 363 6.27 -0.27 11.09
C ALA A 363 7.29 0.63 11.82
N ASN A 364 8.52 0.15 11.97
CA ASN A 364 9.61 0.87 12.63
C ASN A 364 9.82 2.27 12.02
N GLY A 365 10.09 3.24 12.91
CA GLY A 365 10.12 4.67 12.62
C GLY A 365 8.74 5.36 12.71
N GLY A 366 7.63 4.62 12.61
CA GLY A 366 6.28 5.13 12.80
C GLY A 366 5.98 6.41 12.02
N ARG A 367 5.25 7.34 12.67
CA ARG A 367 4.85 8.62 12.06
C ARG A 367 6.03 9.57 11.80
N SER A 368 7.14 9.45 12.53
CA SER A 368 8.27 10.37 12.42
C SER A 368 8.82 10.43 10.99
N LEU A 369 8.94 9.29 10.32
CA LEU A 369 9.46 9.21 8.95
C LEU A 369 8.57 9.95 7.95
N LYS A 370 7.24 9.82 8.05
CA LYS A 370 6.31 10.48 7.12
C LYS A 370 6.10 11.95 7.46
N HIS A 371 5.93 12.28 8.73
CA HIS A 371 5.72 13.66 9.15
C HIS A 371 6.92 14.56 8.83
N LEU A 372 8.14 14.01 8.92
CA LEU A 372 9.37 14.72 8.58
C LEU A 372 9.77 14.59 7.10
N GLY A 373 9.03 13.84 6.27
CA GLY A 373 9.26 13.76 4.82
C GLY A 373 10.49 12.93 4.43
N VAL A 374 10.80 11.89 5.21
CA VAL A 374 11.95 11.00 4.98
C VAL A 374 11.62 9.98 3.89
N PRO A 375 12.41 9.90 2.81
CA PRO A 375 12.27 8.84 1.82
C PRO A 375 12.73 7.51 2.38
N CYS A 376 11.95 6.46 2.13
CA CYS A 376 12.29 5.10 2.51
C CYS A 376 11.88 4.10 1.42
N ILE A 377 12.69 3.05 1.25
CA ILE A 377 12.42 1.89 0.39
C ILE A 377 12.44 0.64 1.26
N THR A 378 11.36 -0.14 1.21
CA THR A 378 11.29 -1.46 1.84
C THR A 378 11.55 -2.51 0.78
N VAL A 379 12.37 -3.50 1.10
CA VAL A 379 12.63 -4.70 0.28
C VAL A 379 12.53 -5.95 1.16
N PRO A 380 12.28 -7.15 0.62
CA PRO A 380 12.15 -8.36 1.43
C PRO A 380 13.43 -8.68 2.23
N MET A 381 13.30 -8.88 3.55
CA MET A 381 14.38 -9.38 4.42
C MET A 381 14.36 -10.92 4.54
N GLY A 382 13.18 -11.50 4.36
CA GLY A 382 12.88 -12.93 4.30
C GLY A 382 11.75 -13.32 5.23
N ASN A 383 11.52 -14.63 5.36
CA ASN A 383 10.41 -15.18 6.14
C ASN A 383 10.85 -15.60 7.54
N LEU A 384 10.03 -15.28 8.54
CA LEU A 384 10.18 -15.79 9.90
C LEU A 384 10.09 -17.32 9.89
N ALA A 385 10.98 -17.97 10.66
CA ALA A 385 11.16 -19.41 10.59
C ALA A 385 9.95 -20.19 11.12
N GLU A 386 9.28 -19.70 12.16
CA GLU A 386 8.15 -20.36 12.81
C GLU A 386 6.82 -19.91 12.20
N GLU A 387 6.61 -18.60 12.11
CA GLU A 387 5.37 -17.97 11.64
C GLU A 387 5.15 -18.13 10.13
N LYS A 388 6.24 -18.36 9.38
CA LYS A 388 6.24 -18.36 7.89
C LYS A 388 5.72 -17.06 7.29
N MET A 389 5.86 -15.96 8.03
CA MET A 389 5.46 -14.62 7.60
C MET A 389 6.68 -13.83 7.13
N PRO A 390 6.58 -13.07 6.02
CA PRO A 390 7.67 -12.22 5.57
C PRO A 390 7.83 -10.98 6.45
N VAL A 391 9.06 -10.48 6.50
CA VAL A 391 9.42 -9.19 7.11
C VAL A 391 10.29 -8.43 6.12
N GLY A 392 10.07 -7.13 6.00
CA GLY A 392 10.85 -6.22 5.16
C GLY A 392 12.11 -5.70 5.84
N LEU A 393 13.02 -5.17 5.02
CA LEU A 393 14.17 -4.36 5.40
C LEU A 393 13.96 -2.97 4.81
N SER A 394 13.90 -1.95 5.68
CA SER A 394 13.75 -0.56 5.26
C SER A 394 15.11 0.09 5.12
N PHE A 395 15.36 0.76 4.00
CA PHE A 395 16.43 1.72 3.83
C PHE A 395 15.80 3.11 3.82
N CYS A 396 16.31 4.04 4.62
CA CYS A 396 15.87 5.43 4.67
C CYS A 396 17.07 6.38 4.52
N GLY A 397 16.86 7.51 3.85
CA GLY A 397 17.94 8.43 3.49
C GLY A 397 17.56 9.90 3.61
N ARG A 398 18.47 10.77 3.17
CA ARG A 398 18.26 12.23 3.12
C ARG A 398 17.13 12.57 2.15
N ALA A 399 16.39 13.65 2.42
CA ALA A 399 15.36 14.09 1.51
C ALA A 399 15.94 14.45 0.14
N TYR A 400 15.26 14.01 -0.91
CA TYR A 400 15.60 14.21 -2.32
C TYR A 400 16.86 13.50 -2.82
N GLU A 401 17.44 12.60 -2.03
CA GLU A 401 18.50 11.66 -2.44
C GLU A 401 17.95 10.26 -2.80
N ASP A 402 16.67 10.19 -3.18
CA ASP A 402 15.91 8.96 -3.43
C ASP A 402 16.58 8.02 -4.44
N SER A 403 17.24 8.56 -5.48
CA SER A 403 17.94 7.76 -6.51
C SER A 403 19.06 6.90 -5.91
N THR A 404 19.84 7.46 -4.99
CA THR A 404 20.90 6.73 -4.30
C THR A 404 20.33 5.63 -3.41
N LEU A 405 19.23 5.94 -2.71
CA LEU A 405 18.52 5.01 -1.85
C LEU A 405 17.96 3.81 -2.62
N LEU A 406 17.35 4.07 -3.78
CA LEU A 406 16.84 3.06 -4.70
C LEU A 406 17.95 2.14 -5.22
N SER A 407 19.12 2.69 -5.53
CA SER A 407 20.28 1.90 -5.97
C SER A 407 20.81 0.97 -4.87
N TYR A 408 20.85 1.43 -3.60
CA TYR A 408 21.23 0.59 -2.46
C TYR A 408 20.27 -0.58 -2.23
N ALA A 409 18.97 -0.33 -2.31
CA ALA A 409 17.96 -1.36 -2.17
C ALA A 409 18.02 -2.39 -3.30
N TYR A 410 18.26 -1.95 -4.55
CA TYR A 410 18.51 -2.82 -5.68
C TYR A 410 19.70 -3.76 -5.42
N ALA A 411 20.85 -3.22 -5.02
CA ALA A 411 22.05 -4.01 -4.73
C ALA A 411 21.80 -5.08 -3.66
N TYR A 412 21.05 -4.75 -2.60
CA TYR A 412 20.67 -5.71 -1.57
C TYR A 412 19.71 -6.78 -2.11
N GLU A 413 18.66 -6.40 -2.84
CA GLU A 413 17.66 -7.35 -3.35
C GLU A 413 18.30 -8.39 -4.28
N VAL A 414 19.09 -7.94 -5.28
CA VAL A 414 19.67 -8.85 -6.28
C VAL A 414 20.68 -9.83 -5.71
N ALA A 415 21.36 -9.43 -4.63
CA ALA A 415 22.33 -10.28 -3.94
C ALA A 415 21.66 -11.26 -2.97
N SER A 416 20.67 -10.78 -2.21
CA SER A 416 20.07 -11.55 -1.11
C SER A 416 18.91 -12.46 -1.56
N LYS A 417 18.15 -12.04 -2.59
CA LYS A 417 17.01 -12.76 -3.20
C LYS A 417 16.04 -13.34 -2.17
N ARG A 418 15.66 -12.54 -1.17
CA ARG A 418 14.91 -13.00 0.01
C ARG A 418 13.39 -13.12 -0.18
N ARG A 419 12.86 -12.75 -1.34
CA ARG A 419 11.43 -12.93 -1.65
C ARG A 419 11.11 -14.40 -1.85
N GLU A 420 10.05 -14.86 -1.20
CA GLU A 420 9.40 -16.15 -1.46
C GLU A 420 7.94 -15.91 -1.85
N SER A 421 7.43 -16.66 -2.81
CA SER A 421 6.02 -16.58 -3.19
C SER A 421 5.12 -17.12 -2.08
N PRO A 422 3.93 -16.52 -1.86
CA PRO A 422 3.01 -16.98 -0.83
C PRO A 422 2.50 -18.41 -1.10
N PRO A 423 2.54 -19.33 -0.11
CA PRO A 423 2.07 -20.70 -0.28
C PRO A 423 0.55 -20.83 -0.51
N LEU A 424 -0.27 -19.88 -0.05
CA LEU A 424 -1.73 -19.93 -0.21
C LEU A 424 -2.21 -19.30 -1.53
N ALA A 425 -1.30 -18.78 -2.35
CA ALA A 425 -1.58 -18.31 -3.70
C ALA A 425 -0.51 -18.87 -4.66
N PRO A 426 -0.53 -20.19 -4.92
CA PRO A 426 0.46 -20.84 -5.76
C PRO A 426 0.30 -20.42 -7.23
N VAL A 427 1.41 -20.44 -7.96
CA VAL A 427 1.44 -20.19 -9.40
C VAL A 427 0.60 -21.22 -10.13
N LEU A 428 -0.37 -20.75 -10.92
CA LEU A 428 -1.20 -21.57 -11.79
C LEU A 428 -0.55 -21.75 -13.17
N PRO A 429 -0.90 -22.81 -13.93
CA PRO A 429 -0.43 -22.96 -15.30
C PRO A 429 -0.78 -21.75 -16.19
N SER A 430 -1.92 -21.10 -15.94
CA SER A 430 -2.38 -19.89 -16.63
C SER A 430 -1.50 -18.66 -16.39
N ASP A 431 -0.72 -18.64 -15.31
CA ASP A 431 0.13 -17.49 -14.96
C ASP A 431 1.42 -17.46 -15.79
N LYS A 432 1.74 -18.56 -16.47
CA LYS A 432 2.92 -18.68 -17.32
C LYS A 432 2.60 -18.17 -18.72
N ILE A 433 3.05 -16.95 -19.03
CA ILE A 433 3.01 -16.40 -20.38
C ILE A 433 4.21 -16.96 -21.15
N ALA A 434 3.97 -17.81 -22.14
CA ALA A 434 5.03 -18.27 -23.03
C ALA A 434 5.58 -17.08 -23.83
N SER A 435 6.89 -16.85 -23.74
CA SER A 435 7.56 -15.89 -24.63
C SER A 435 7.50 -16.44 -26.05
N LEU A 436 6.69 -15.82 -26.90
CA LEU A 436 6.66 -16.16 -28.31
C LEU A 436 7.98 -15.71 -28.94
N THR A 437 8.79 -16.66 -29.40
CA THR A 437 10.05 -16.42 -30.13
C THR A 437 9.83 -15.93 -31.57
N SER A 438 8.57 -15.78 -31.99
CA SER A 438 8.22 -15.21 -33.29
C SER A 438 8.31 -13.69 -33.27
N ASN A 439 8.64 -13.10 -34.43
CA ASN A 439 8.62 -11.64 -34.66
C ASN A 439 7.41 -10.99 -33.98
N PRO A 440 7.58 -9.83 -33.32
CA PRO A 440 6.47 -9.13 -32.69
C PRO A 440 5.33 -8.96 -33.70
N PRO A 441 4.07 -9.19 -33.30
CA PRO A 441 2.94 -9.03 -34.20
C PRO A 441 3.01 -7.63 -34.83
N THR A 442 2.90 -7.56 -36.16
CA THR A 442 2.90 -6.28 -36.89
C THR A 442 1.84 -5.35 -36.30
N PRO A 443 2.15 -4.04 -36.11
CA PRO A 443 1.26 -3.08 -35.43
C PRO A 443 -0.17 -3.02 -35.97
N ASP A 444 -0.37 -3.41 -37.23
CA ASP A 444 -1.65 -3.35 -37.94
C ASP A 444 -2.61 -4.52 -37.65
N MET A 445 -2.21 -5.51 -36.82
CA MET A 445 -3.08 -6.65 -36.51
C MET A 445 -4.10 -6.32 -35.41
N ALA A 446 -5.38 -6.27 -35.80
CA ALA A 446 -6.47 -5.99 -34.90
C ALA A 446 -6.74 -7.13 -33.89
N ALA A 447 -7.02 -6.76 -32.65
CA ALA A 447 -7.52 -7.70 -31.64
C ALA A 447 -8.99 -8.09 -31.92
N PRO A 448 -9.42 -9.30 -31.51
CA PRO A 448 -10.83 -9.65 -31.53
C PRO A 448 -11.68 -8.62 -30.76
N LYS A 449 -12.88 -8.32 -31.25
CA LYS A 449 -13.88 -7.50 -30.54
C LYS A 449 -14.87 -8.43 -29.88
N LEU A 450 -14.61 -8.78 -28.62
CA LEU A 450 -15.47 -9.63 -27.79
C LEU A 450 -16.50 -8.78 -27.04
N LYS A 451 -17.77 -9.18 -27.08
CA LYS A 451 -18.85 -8.50 -26.35
C LYS A 451 -19.80 -9.52 -25.73
N ILE A 452 -20.13 -9.33 -24.46
CA ILE A 452 -21.27 -10.00 -23.81
C ILE A 452 -22.54 -9.23 -24.18
N ALA A 453 -23.54 -9.91 -24.74
CA ALA A 453 -24.79 -9.31 -25.18
C ALA A 453 -25.94 -9.55 -24.20
N SER A 454 -26.02 -10.74 -23.61
CA SER A 454 -27.03 -11.07 -22.61
C SER A 454 -26.54 -12.13 -21.63
N ILE A 455 -27.11 -12.10 -20.43
CA ILE A 455 -26.86 -13.05 -19.35
C ILE A 455 -28.23 -13.47 -18.80
N THR A 456 -28.45 -14.76 -18.67
CA THR A 456 -29.64 -15.33 -18.02
C THR A 456 -29.17 -16.26 -16.91
N VAL A 457 -29.74 -16.10 -15.72
CA VAL A 457 -29.35 -16.83 -14.52
C VAL A 457 -30.60 -17.43 -13.90
N VAL A 458 -30.54 -18.71 -13.56
CA VAL A 458 -31.56 -19.40 -12.77
C VAL A 458 -30.89 -19.88 -11.49
N ASN A 459 -31.45 -19.49 -10.34
CA ASN A 459 -30.98 -19.93 -9.03
C ASN A 459 -31.52 -21.32 -8.74
N ASP A 460 -30.65 -22.20 -8.27
CA ASP A 460 -30.96 -23.60 -7.97
C ASP A 460 -30.29 -24.04 -6.66
N ASP A 461 -30.28 -23.12 -5.69
CA ASP A 461 -29.59 -23.25 -4.41
C ASP A 461 -30.06 -24.49 -3.62
N SER A 462 -29.13 -25.10 -2.91
CA SER A 462 -29.42 -26.12 -1.89
C SER A 462 -29.24 -25.55 -0.49
N ASP A 463 -29.47 -26.37 0.54
CA ASP A 463 -29.26 -25.97 1.93
C ASP A 463 -27.79 -25.52 2.17
N ASP A 464 -26.83 -26.26 1.61
CA ASP A 464 -25.39 -26.05 1.84
C ASP A 464 -24.63 -25.38 0.69
N SER A 465 -25.26 -25.09 -0.45
CA SER A 465 -24.55 -24.59 -1.64
C SER A 465 -25.32 -23.50 -2.39
N ASP A 466 -24.56 -22.50 -2.85
CA ASP A 466 -25.03 -21.55 -3.84
C ASP A 466 -24.87 -22.20 -5.22
N ILE A 467 -25.93 -22.18 -6.03
CA ILE A 467 -25.94 -22.76 -7.38
C ILE A 467 -26.59 -21.80 -8.37
N ARG A 468 -25.91 -21.57 -9.50
CA ARG A 468 -26.39 -20.74 -10.61
C ARG A 468 -26.32 -21.54 -11.91
N VAL A 469 -27.46 -21.70 -12.57
CA VAL A 469 -27.53 -22.18 -13.96
C VAL A 469 -27.51 -20.95 -14.86
N VAL A 470 -26.40 -20.78 -15.57
CA VAL A 470 -26.06 -19.55 -16.30
C VAL A 470 -26.03 -19.82 -17.79
N ASN A 471 -26.62 -18.90 -18.55
CA ASN A 471 -26.51 -18.80 -20.00
C ASN A 471 -25.98 -17.41 -20.36
N VAL A 472 -24.79 -17.34 -20.94
CA VAL A 472 -24.19 -16.09 -21.41
C VAL A 472 -24.13 -16.14 -22.93
N ALA A 473 -24.69 -15.13 -23.59
CA ALA A 473 -24.60 -14.99 -25.04
C ALA A 473 -23.91 -13.68 -25.41
N GLY A 474 -23.19 -13.69 -26.52
CA GLY A 474 -22.43 -12.55 -26.98
C GLY A 474 -22.02 -12.62 -28.43
N THR A 475 -21.20 -11.67 -28.84
CA THR A 475 -20.61 -11.63 -30.17
C THR A 475 -19.09 -11.56 -30.09
N CYS A 476 -18.41 -12.05 -31.12
CA CYS A 476 -16.98 -11.84 -31.31
C CYS A 476 -16.68 -11.59 -32.78
N HIS A 477 -15.91 -10.54 -33.08
CA HIS A 477 -15.52 -10.20 -34.45
C HIS A 477 -14.01 -10.00 -34.57
N LEU A 478 -13.39 -10.60 -35.59
CA LEU A 478 -12.04 -10.24 -36.02
C LEU A 478 -12.13 -9.08 -37.01
N ALA A 479 -11.34 -8.01 -36.83
CA ALA A 479 -11.49 -6.81 -37.65
C ALA A 479 -10.89 -6.91 -39.07
N SER A 480 -10.44 -8.08 -39.53
CA SER A 480 -9.87 -8.31 -40.86
C SER A 480 -10.66 -9.33 -41.69
N SER A 481 -10.81 -9.06 -42.99
CA SER A 481 -11.64 -9.77 -43.97
C SER A 481 -11.06 -11.06 -44.56
N SER A 482 -10.06 -11.67 -43.95
CA SER A 482 -9.47 -12.95 -44.40
C SER A 482 -9.62 -13.99 -43.31
N GLU A 483 -10.21 -15.15 -43.64
CA GLU A 483 -10.28 -16.51 -43.01
C GLU A 483 -9.72 -16.78 -41.59
N ALA A 484 -9.57 -15.78 -40.74
CA ALA A 484 -8.97 -15.90 -39.43
C ALA A 484 -10.03 -16.33 -38.42
N SER A 485 -9.75 -17.41 -37.69
CA SER A 485 -10.66 -17.94 -36.69
C SER A 485 -10.39 -17.31 -35.32
N VAL A 486 -11.44 -17.24 -34.48
CA VAL A 486 -11.32 -16.87 -33.07
C VAL A 486 -11.61 -18.10 -32.24
N ASN A 487 -10.71 -18.45 -31.35
CA ASN A 487 -11.00 -19.36 -30.26
C ASN A 487 -11.50 -18.56 -29.04
N LEU A 488 -12.59 -18.98 -28.40
CA LEU A 488 -13.10 -18.36 -27.19
C LEU A 488 -12.99 -19.35 -26.02
N GLU A 489 -12.03 -19.08 -25.15
CA GLU A 489 -11.84 -19.82 -23.90
C GLU A 489 -12.73 -19.20 -22.81
N VAL A 490 -13.29 -20.04 -21.96
CA VAL A 490 -14.13 -19.61 -20.84
C VAL A 490 -13.58 -20.20 -19.55
N PHE A 491 -13.49 -19.37 -18.52
CA PHE A 491 -13.07 -19.77 -17.19
C PHE A 491 -14.15 -19.39 -16.18
N ALA A 492 -14.58 -20.35 -15.38
CA ALA A 492 -15.55 -20.15 -14.31
C ALA A 492 -14.85 -20.29 -12.96
N ASN A 493 -14.81 -19.22 -12.17
CA ASN A 493 -14.05 -19.12 -10.92
C ASN A 493 -12.57 -19.54 -11.08
N GLY A 494 -11.96 -19.22 -12.22
CA GLY A 494 -10.58 -19.57 -12.53
C GLY A 494 -10.40 -20.96 -13.18
N GLU A 495 -11.42 -21.83 -13.14
CA GLU A 495 -11.35 -23.15 -13.73
C GLU A 495 -11.77 -23.14 -15.20
N PRO A 496 -11.05 -23.82 -16.11
CA PRO A 496 -11.48 -24.00 -17.49
C PRO A 496 -12.90 -24.56 -17.57
N SER A 497 -13.75 -23.91 -18.35
CA SER A 497 -15.15 -24.24 -18.52
C SER A 497 -15.41 -24.81 -19.92
N PRO A 498 -16.54 -25.52 -20.16
CA PRO A 498 -16.87 -26.02 -21.49
C PRO A 498 -16.84 -24.94 -22.56
N SER A 499 -16.42 -25.32 -23.77
CA SER A 499 -16.36 -24.43 -24.93
C SER A 499 -17.73 -23.85 -25.27
N VAL A 500 -17.72 -22.66 -25.88
CA VAL A 500 -18.93 -22.00 -26.36
C VAL A 500 -19.48 -22.70 -27.62
N THR A 501 -20.78 -22.59 -27.84
CA THR A 501 -21.40 -22.93 -29.13
C THR A 501 -21.48 -21.68 -30.01
N TRP A 502 -21.07 -21.79 -31.27
CA TRP A 502 -21.04 -20.68 -32.22
C TRP A 502 -22.18 -20.77 -33.25
N GLU A 503 -22.72 -19.61 -33.62
CA GLU A 503 -23.57 -19.41 -34.81
C GLU A 503 -23.11 -18.12 -35.51
N GLY A 504 -22.29 -18.28 -36.55
CA GLY A 504 -21.59 -17.15 -37.18
C GLY A 504 -20.67 -16.45 -36.18
N ASN A 505 -20.87 -15.15 -35.97
CA ASN A 505 -20.12 -14.36 -34.99
C ASN A 505 -20.74 -14.36 -33.57
N ASN A 506 -21.86 -15.04 -33.40
CA ASN A 506 -22.53 -15.15 -32.10
C ASN A 506 -22.02 -16.38 -31.37
N TRP A 507 -21.83 -16.26 -30.06
CA TRP A 507 -21.44 -17.36 -29.20
C TRP A 507 -22.40 -17.46 -28.02
N VAL A 508 -22.57 -18.68 -27.53
CA VAL A 508 -23.35 -18.98 -26.32
C VAL A 508 -22.54 -19.91 -25.43
N TRP A 509 -22.40 -19.52 -24.17
CA TRP A 509 -21.85 -20.35 -23.11
C TRP A 509 -22.94 -20.71 -22.12
N LYS A 510 -22.97 -21.98 -21.69
CA LYS A 510 -23.86 -22.47 -20.65
C LYS A 510 -23.03 -23.12 -19.56
N GLY A 511 -23.27 -22.74 -18.32
CA GLY A 511 -22.57 -23.30 -17.16
C GLY A 511 -23.51 -23.53 -15.99
N ARG A 512 -23.18 -24.53 -15.18
CA ARG A 512 -23.75 -24.70 -13.83
C ARG A 512 -22.64 -24.41 -12.85
N LEU A 513 -22.76 -23.28 -12.17
CA LEU A 513 -21.80 -22.79 -11.20
C LEU A 513 -22.27 -23.20 -9.81
N SER A 514 -21.38 -23.72 -8.98
CA SER A 514 -21.70 -24.13 -7.61
C SER A 514 -20.55 -23.85 -6.66
N ARG A 515 -20.86 -23.43 -5.44
CA ARG A 515 -19.92 -23.35 -4.33
C ARG A 515 -20.63 -23.66 -3.02
N SER A 516 -19.89 -24.10 -2.01
CA SER A 516 -20.41 -24.15 -0.64
C SER A 516 -20.77 -22.75 -0.16
N LYS A 517 -21.86 -22.62 0.62
CA LYS A 517 -22.22 -21.35 1.24
C LYS A 517 -21.11 -20.87 2.15
N ILE A 518 -20.79 -19.58 2.03
CA ILE A 518 -19.77 -18.91 2.84
C ILE A 518 -20.45 -18.39 4.10
N ILE A 519 -19.98 -18.81 5.28
CA ILE A 519 -20.44 -18.29 6.57
C ILE A 519 -19.28 -17.54 7.20
N ASP A 520 -19.34 -16.21 7.16
CA ASP A 520 -18.39 -15.37 7.87
C ASP A 520 -18.92 -14.97 9.23
N ARG A 521 -18.03 -14.95 10.22
CA ARG A 521 -18.32 -14.39 11.54
C ARG A 521 -18.66 -12.90 11.47
N TYR A 522 -17.97 -12.17 10.58
CA TYR A 522 -18.14 -10.75 10.33
C TYR A 522 -18.32 -10.52 8.82
N PRO A 523 -19.54 -10.62 8.30
CA PRO A 523 -19.80 -10.45 6.87
C PRO A 523 -19.44 -9.03 6.42
N ALA A 524 -18.98 -8.88 5.18
CA ALA A 524 -18.77 -7.57 4.58
C ALA A 524 -20.09 -6.80 4.47
N LEU A 525 -20.04 -5.49 4.67
CA LEU A 525 -21.24 -4.63 4.62
C LEU A 525 -21.73 -4.39 3.18
N ALA A 526 -20.82 -4.52 2.20
CA ALA A 526 -21.14 -4.54 0.78
C ALA A 526 -20.72 -5.86 0.16
N LYS A 527 -21.37 -6.19 -0.97
CA LYS A 527 -21.04 -7.34 -1.78
C LYS A 527 -19.60 -7.26 -2.29
N VAL A 528 -18.87 -8.35 -2.15
CA VAL A 528 -17.49 -8.50 -2.64
C VAL A 528 -17.40 -9.62 -3.68
N PRO A 529 -16.34 -9.67 -4.52
CA PRO A 529 -16.25 -10.67 -5.60
C PRO A 529 -16.40 -12.12 -5.14
N ARG A 530 -15.97 -12.45 -3.91
CA ARG A 530 -16.14 -13.81 -3.33
C ARG A 530 -17.60 -14.19 -3.08
N ASP A 531 -18.52 -13.22 -3.04
CA ASP A 531 -19.97 -13.44 -2.88
C ASP A 531 -20.65 -13.70 -4.23
N GLN A 532 -19.89 -13.70 -5.33
CA GLN A 532 -20.36 -13.89 -6.70
C GLN A 532 -19.56 -15.00 -7.39
N PHE A 533 -20.08 -15.51 -8.50
CA PHE A 533 -19.30 -16.35 -9.40
C PHE A 533 -18.70 -15.49 -10.50
N MET A 534 -17.40 -15.63 -10.77
CA MET A 534 -16.72 -14.92 -11.84
C MET A 534 -16.64 -15.79 -13.08
N VAL A 535 -17.12 -15.29 -14.22
CA VAL A 535 -16.94 -15.96 -15.52
C VAL A 535 -16.12 -15.05 -16.42
N VAL A 536 -14.96 -15.55 -16.86
CA VAL A 536 -14.01 -14.85 -17.73
C VAL A 536 -14.04 -15.49 -19.11
N PHE A 537 -14.07 -14.65 -20.13
CA PHE A 537 -14.09 -15.02 -21.55
C PHE A 537 -12.84 -14.44 -22.21
N VAL A 538 -12.04 -15.29 -22.85
CA VAL A 538 -10.80 -14.90 -23.53
C VAL A 538 -10.88 -15.30 -24.99
N ALA A 539 -11.06 -14.31 -25.86
CA ALA A 539 -11.00 -14.49 -27.30
C ALA A 539 -9.53 -14.41 -27.76
N LYS A 540 -9.04 -15.45 -28.43
CA LYS A 540 -7.71 -15.52 -29.05
C LYS A 540 -7.88 -15.64 -30.56
N GLY A 541 -7.35 -14.67 -31.29
CA GLY A 541 -7.24 -14.76 -32.75
C GLY A 541 -6.01 -15.56 -33.14
N ASP A 542 -6.07 -16.24 -34.30
CA ASP A 542 -4.92 -16.95 -34.88
C ASP A 542 -3.70 -16.04 -35.16
N ASN A 543 -3.94 -14.73 -35.19
CA ASN A 543 -2.92 -13.69 -35.31
C ASN A 543 -2.16 -13.38 -34.00
N GLY A 544 -2.44 -14.12 -32.92
CA GLY A 544 -1.82 -13.94 -31.61
C GLY A 544 -2.34 -12.75 -30.81
N ARG A 545 -3.35 -12.02 -31.31
CA ARG A 545 -4.02 -10.93 -30.57
C ARG A 545 -5.21 -11.49 -29.80
N SER A 546 -5.44 -10.94 -28.61
CA SER A 546 -6.49 -11.42 -27.71
C SER A 546 -7.36 -10.29 -27.20
N ALA A 547 -8.58 -10.62 -26.80
CA ALA A 547 -9.47 -9.76 -26.04
C ALA A 547 -10.09 -10.54 -24.88
N GLY A 548 -10.24 -9.87 -23.74
CA GLY A 548 -10.87 -10.43 -22.56
C GLY A 548 -12.16 -9.70 -22.22
N SER A 549 -13.13 -10.42 -21.67
CA SER A 549 -14.31 -9.86 -21.00
C SER A 549 -14.61 -10.73 -19.79
N PHE A 550 -15.19 -10.18 -18.73
CA PHE A 550 -15.68 -10.99 -17.61
C PHE A 550 -17.03 -10.48 -17.13
N THR A 551 -17.72 -11.31 -16.37
CA THR A 551 -18.93 -10.94 -15.64
C THR A 551 -18.94 -11.58 -14.27
N LEU A 552 -19.54 -10.91 -13.30
CA LEU A 552 -19.86 -11.46 -11.99
C LEU A 552 -21.34 -11.88 -11.99
N ILE A 553 -21.61 -13.09 -11.51
CA ILE A 553 -22.94 -13.70 -11.46
C ILE A 553 -23.34 -13.81 -9.99
N ASP A 554 -24.47 -13.20 -9.67
CA ASP A 554 -25.10 -13.19 -8.35
C ASP A 554 -25.83 -14.47 -8.05
#